data_AF-A0A2E2PZS9-F1
#
_entry.id   AF-A0A2E2PZS9-F1
#
_cell.length_a   1.000
_cell.length_b   1.000
_cell.length_c   1.000
_cell.angle_alpha   90.00
_cell.angle_beta   90.00
_cell.angle_gamma   90.00
#
_symmetry.space_group_name_H-M   'P 1'
#
loop_
_entity.id
_entity.type
_entity.pdbx_description
1 polymer ?
#
loop_
_entity_poly.entity_id
_entity_poly.type
_entity_poly.pdbx_seq_one_letter_code
_entity_poly.pdbx_strand_id
1 'polypeptide(L)'
;MHGNEPRTRPALWSIKDGDPLVGAEVWVIPTYNPDGIAAGTRKNARGVDLNRNFPYRWADLDGNYESGPRPGSEPETRAVMRFLRRVQPDRILSFHQPLHGVDTDTKDRAYAERVARILRLPRKTFDCGGVCHGTMTGWFNHRFAGSALTVELGPRPGRRYLRTTFARRIVKVIGAERGDYAWGPMPTPTPEPTPTPTPSESPTPSESPSGSPTLSGR
;
A
#
# COMPACT_ATOMS: atom_id res chain seq x y z
N MET A 1 0.00 -10.50 1.68
CA MET A 1 1.41 -10.14 1.42
C MET A 1 2.16 -11.31 0.82
N HIS A 2 2.16 -12.46 1.49
CA HIS A 2 2.68 -13.71 0.93
C HIS A 2 1.69 -14.32 -0.07
N GLY A 3 2.21 -14.94 -1.14
CA GLY A 3 1.39 -15.48 -2.22
C GLY A 3 0.63 -16.76 -1.86
N ASN A 4 1.19 -17.58 -0.96
CA ASN A 4 0.56 -18.77 -0.43
C ASN A 4 -0.46 -18.51 0.70
N GLU A 5 -0.76 -17.24 1.01
CA GLU A 5 -1.76 -16.81 2.01
C GLU A 5 -2.95 -16.08 1.35
N PRO A 6 -3.66 -16.67 0.35
CA PRO A 6 -4.63 -15.95 -0.45
C PRO A 6 -6.01 -15.80 0.22
N ARG A 7 -6.25 -16.38 1.40
CA ARG A 7 -7.63 -16.60 1.87
C ARG A 7 -8.35 -15.33 2.29
N THR A 8 -7.66 -14.22 2.56
CA THR A 8 -8.33 -12.94 2.85
C THR A 8 -8.93 -12.31 1.57
N ARG A 9 -8.39 -12.63 0.38
CA ARG A 9 -8.77 -12.00 -0.89
C ARG A 9 -10.28 -11.96 -1.15
N PRO A 10 -11.08 -13.02 -0.93
CA PRO A 10 -12.53 -12.95 -1.13
C PRO A 10 -13.23 -11.90 -0.28
N ALA A 11 -12.74 -11.61 0.93
CA ALA A 11 -13.29 -10.55 1.76
C ALA A 11 -12.94 -9.17 1.17
N LEU A 12 -11.70 -8.98 0.74
CA LEU A 12 -11.22 -7.73 0.14
C LEU A 12 -11.95 -7.41 -1.17
N TRP A 13 -12.14 -8.40 -2.05
CA TRP A 13 -12.96 -8.23 -3.25
C TRP A 13 -14.41 -7.91 -2.91
N SER A 14 -15.00 -8.56 -1.90
CA SER A 14 -16.37 -8.24 -1.49
C SER A 14 -16.54 -6.83 -0.92
N ILE A 15 -15.47 -6.21 -0.42
CA ILE A 15 -15.47 -4.81 0.02
C ILE A 15 -15.34 -3.90 -1.19
N LYS A 16 -14.38 -4.18 -2.09
CA LYS A 16 -14.15 -3.39 -3.31
C LYS A 16 -15.36 -3.39 -4.25
N ASP A 17 -16.00 -4.53 -4.44
CA ASP A 17 -17.07 -4.75 -5.41
C ASP A 17 -18.47 -4.61 -4.77
N GLY A 18 -18.53 -4.23 -3.49
CA GLY A 18 -19.77 -4.08 -2.73
C GLY A 18 -20.36 -2.67 -2.84
N ASP A 19 -21.39 -2.42 -2.03
CA ASP A 19 -22.03 -1.10 -1.92
C ASP A 19 -21.00 -0.02 -1.55
N PRO A 20 -21.23 1.23 -2.01
CA PRO A 20 -20.38 2.35 -1.63
C PRO A 20 -20.24 2.48 -0.11
N LEU A 21 -19.07 2.98 0.31
CA LEU A 21 -18.73 3.16 1.71
C LEU A 21 -18.71 4.64 2.06
N VAL A 22 -19.32 4.99 3.19
CA VAL A 22 -19.31 6.33 3.78
C VAL A 22 -18.61 6.31 5.14
N GLY A 23 -18.14 7.47 5.59
CA GLY A 23 -17.51 7.64 6.91
C GLY A 23 -16.00 7.37 6.95
N ALA A 24 -15.41 6.76 5.92
CA ALA A 24 -13.97 6.62 5.78
C ALA A 24 -13.55 6.49 4.31
N GLU A 25 -12.35 6.98 3.98
CA GLU A 25 -11.68 6.68 2.72
C GLU A 25 -11.03 5.29 2.81
N VAL A 26 -11.45 4.36 1.96
CA VAL A 26 -11.05 2.95 2.05
C VAL A 26 -10.24 2.53 0.83
N TRP A 27 -8.96 2.23 1.05
CA TRP A 27 -8.09 1.64 0.05
C TRP A 27 -7.96 0.14 0.26
N VAL A 28 -8.23 -0.64 -0.78
CA VAL A 28 -8.12 -2.10 -0.76
C VAL A 28 -7.01 -2.55 -1.71
N ILE A 29 -6.06 -3.33 -1.20
CA ILE A 29 -5.01 -4.00 -1.99
C ILE A 29 -5.23 -5.51 -1.87
N PRO A 30 -6.02 -6.14 -2.76
CA PRO A 30 -6.31 -7.57 -2.67
C PRO A 30 -5.07 -8.44 -2.88
N THR A 31 -4.13 -7.97 -3.68
CA THR A 31 -2.91 -8.70 -4.03
C THR A 31 -1.71 -7.77 -3.91
N TYR A 32 -0.79 -8.12 -3.02
CA TYR A 32 0.50 -7.45 -2.86
C TYR A 32 1.59 -8.12 -3.72
N ASN A 33 1.62 -9.46 -3.69
CA ASN A 33 2.58 -10.31 -4.38
C ASN A 33 1.86 -11.10 -5.48
N PRO A 34 1.65 -10.52 -6.68
CA PRO A 34 0.93 -11.20 -7.76
C PRO A 34 1.66 -12.45 -8.25
N ASP A 35 2.99 -12.40 -8.35
CA ASP A 35 3.80 -13.53 -8.82
C ASP A 35 3.77 -14.70 -7.84
N GLY A 36 3.90 -14.42 -6.54
CA GLY A 36 3.77 -15.45 -5.51
C GLY A 36 2.36 -16.03 -5.45
N ILE A 37 1.31 -15.25 -5.75
CA ILE A 37 -0.05 -15.79 -5.88
C ILE A 37 -0.13 -16.75 -7.07
N ALA A 38 0.42 -16.38 -8.22
CA ALA A 38 0.41 -17.21 -9.42
C ALA A 38 1.21 -18.51 -9.21
N ALA A 39 2.35 -18.43 -8.51
CA ALA A 39 3.21 -19.56 -8.20
C ALA A 39 2.79 -20.36 -6.94
N GLY A 40 1.85 -19.85 -6.15
CA GLY A 40 1.46 -20.46 -4.87
C GLY A 40 2.57 -20.45 -3.82
N THR A 41 3.49 -19.49 -3.87
CA THR A 41 4.67 -19.39 -2.99
C THR A 41 4.55 -18.27 -1.98
N ARG A 42 5.23 -18.39 -0.84
CA ARG A 42 5.30 -17.32 0.16
C ARG A 42 5.98 -16.07 -0.42
N LYS A 43 7.11 -16.30 -1.08
CA LYS A 43 8.05 -15.31 -1.59
C LYS A 43 7.62 -14.80 -2.97
N ASN A 44 8.22 -13.73 -3.47
CA ASN A 44 7.95 -13.27 -4.85
C ASN A 44 8.72 -14.10 -5.90
N ALA A 45 8.65 -13.72 -7.18
CA ALA A 45 9.34 -14.43 -8.27
C ALA A 45 10.87 -14.47 -8.12
N ARG A 46 11.46 -13.54 -7.35
CA ARG A 46 12.90 -13.49 -7.06
C ARG A 46 13.27 -14.26 -5.80
N GLY A 47 12.32 -14.97 -5.20
CA GLY A 47 12.55 -15.74 -3.99
C GLY A 47 12.69 -14.90 -2.72
N VAL A 48 12.25 -13.64 -2.72
CA VAL A 48 12.30 -12.73 -1.56
C VAL A 48 11.00 -12.74 -0.77
N ASP A 49 11.09 -12.85 0.56
CA ASP A 49 9.99 -12.58 1.48
C ASP A 49 9.76 -11.06 1.56
N LEU A 50 8.67 -10.60 0.92
CA LEU A 50 8.32 -9.18 0.89
C LEU A 50 8.06 -8.60 2.30
N ASN A 51 7.74 -9.41 3.31
CA ASN A 51 7.61 -8.98 4.70
C ASN A 51 8.94 -9.01 5.48
N ARG A 52 10.07 -9.14 4.79
CA ARG A 52 11.42 -8.93 5.31
C ARG A 52 12.19 -7.87 4.51
N ASN A 53 11.60 -7.33 3.44
CA ASN A 53 12.28 -6.46 2.49
C ASN A 53 12.11 -4.94 2.78
N PHE A 54 11.39 -4.53 3.83
CA PHE A 54 11.21 -3.10 4.15
C PHE A 54 12.42 -2.51 4.90
N PRO A 55 12.69 -1.20 4.78
CA PRO A 55 13.97 -0.62 5.22
C PRO A 55 14.12 -0.41 6.74
N TYR A 56 13.05 -0.55 7.53
CA TYR A 56 13.15 -0.34 8.98
C TYR A 56 13.62 -1.60 9.69
N ARG A 57 14.74 -1.48 10.43
CA ARG A 57 15.44 -2.60 11.07
C ARG A 57 15.59 -3.78 10.09
N TRP A 58 15.88 -3.48 8.83
CA TRP A 58 16.18 -4.50 7.84
C TRP A 58 17.46 -5.25 8.27
N ALA A 59 17.49 -6.55 8.01
CA ALA A 59 18.66 -7.39 8.23
C ALA A 59 18.78 -8.34 7.06
N ASP A 60 20.01 -8.73 6.74
CA ASP A 60 20.29 -9.76 5.75
C ASP A 60 19.88 -11.12 6.32
N LEU A 61 18.84 -11.71 5.75
CA LEU A 61 18.24 -12.97 6.16
C LEU A 61 18.10 -13.90 4.97
N ASP A 62 18.16 -15.20 5.23
CA ASP A 62 18.13 -16.26 4.20
C ASP A 62 16.90 -17.19 4.32
N GLY A 63 16.79 -18.10 3.35
CA GLY A 63 15.87 -19.23 3.38
C GLY A 63 14.40 -18.83 3.24
N ASN A 64 13.57 -19.20 4.22
CA ASN A 64 12.15 -18.83 4.23
C ASN A 64 11.92 -17.34 4.51
N TYR A 65 12.92 -16.67 5.09
CA TYR A 65 12.89 -15.25 5.42
C TYR A 65 13.82 -14.42 4.54
N GLU A 66 14.25 -14.97 3.39
CA GLU A 66 15.08 -14.30 2.38
C GLU A 66 14.66 -12.83 2.21
N SER A 67 15.52 -11.90 2.64
CA SER A 67 15.18 -10.49 2.80
C SER A 67 15.46 -9.64 1.57
N GLY A 68 16.08 -10.23 0.54
CA GLY A 68 16.55 -9.59 -0.67
C GLY A 68 17.97 -9.02 -0.51
N PRO A 69 18.62 -8.59 -1.59
CA PRO A 69 20.03 -8.15 -1.55
C PRO A 69 20.26 -6.81 -0.82
N ARG A 70 19.18 -6.07 -0.51
CA ARG A 70 19.19 -4.79 0.21
C ARG A 70 17.78 -4.37 0.59
N PRO A 71 17.60 -3.47 1.57
CA PRO A 71 16.28 -2.94 1.91
C PRO A 71 15.60 -2.29 0.69
N GLY A 72 14.34 -2.66 0.46
CA GLY A 72 13.51 -2.16 -0.63
C GLY A 72 14.02 -2.55 -2.02
N SER A 73 14.73 -3.68 -2.14
CA SER A 73 15.17 -4.20 -3.44
C SER A 73 14.00 -4.54 -4.36
N GLU A 74 12.89 -5.04 -3.80
CA GLU A 74 11.82 -5.62 -4.59
C GLU A 74 10.90 -4.55 -5.20
N PRO A 75 10.47 -4.71 -6.46
CA PRO A 75 9.57 -3.75 -7.10
C PRO A 75 8.21 -3.63 -6.37
N GLU A 76 7.68 -4.71 -5.82
CA GLU A 76 6.43 -4.74 -5.05
C GLU A 76 6.58 -3.93 -3.76
N THR A 77 7.68 -4.12 -3.03
CA THR A 77 8.03 -3.33 -1.84
C THR A 77 8.10 -1.85 -2.17
N ARG A 78 8.81 -1.48 -3.24
CA ARG A 78 8.91 -0.08 -3.67
C ARG A 78 7.56 0.51 -4.09
N ALA A 79 6.71 -0.28 -4.75
CA ALA A 79 5.37 0.15 -5.14
C ALA A 79 4.50 0.48 -3.93
N VAL A 80 4.45 -0.41 -2.93
CA VAL A 80 3.67 -0.15 -1.70
C VAL A 80 4.27 0.97 -0.87
N MET A 81 5.59 1.07 -0.78
CA MET A 81 6.24 2.19 -0.12
C MET A 81 5.86 3.53 -0.77
N ARG A 82 5.81 3.61 -2.11
CA ARG A 82 5.35 4.83 -2.82
C ARG A 82 3.87 5.11 -2.56
N PHE A 83 3.04 4.07 -2.61
CA PHE A 83 1.61 4.19 -2.33
C PHE A 83 1.34 4.72 -0.91
N LEU A 84 1.95 4.11 0.11
CA LEU A 84 1.75 4.50 1.51
C LEU A 84 2.33 5.89 1.83
N ARG A 85 3.39 6.33 1.11
CA ARG A 85 3.87 7.71 1.20
C ARG A 85 2.88 8.73 0.64
N ARG A 86 2.13 8.36 -0.39
CA ARG A 86 1.13 9.24 -1.03
C ARG A 86 -0.17 9.30 -0.23
N VAL A 87 -0.67 8.15 0.19
CA VAL A 87 -1.97 8.04 0.86
C VAL A 87 -1.90 8.38 2.34
N GLN A 88 -0.79 8.05 3.02
CA GLN A 88 -0.59 8.28 4.46
C GLN A 88 -1.79 7.85 5.33
N PRO A 89 -2.25 6.60 5.24
CA PRO A 89 -3.49 6.19 5.89
C PRO A 89 -3.39 6.26 7.42
N ASP A 90 -4.49 6.62 8.09
CA ASP A 90 -4.56 6.60 9.55
C ASP A 90 -4.37 5.20 10.12
N ARG A 91 -4.91 4.18 9.44
CA ARG A 91 -4.93 2.79 9.90
C ARG A 91 -4.69 1.81 8.75
N ILE A 92 -3.84 0.80 8.97
CA ILE A 92 -3.59 -0.32 8.04
C ILE A 92 -3.85 -1.66 8.73
N LEU A 93 -4.63 -2.51 8.06
CA LEU A 93 -4.76 -3.93 8.41
C LEU A 93 -3.98 -4.79 7.39
N SER A 94 -2.86 -5.36 7.81
CA SER A 94 -2.11 -6.33 6.99
C SER A 94 -2.59 -7.73 7.29
N PHE A 95 -3.26 -8.39 6.34
CA PHE A 95 -3.77 -9.73 6.54
C PHE A 95 -2.77 -10.81 6.10
N HIS A 96 -2.61 -11.80 6.96
CA HIS A 96 -1.72 -12.95 6.83
C HIS A 96 -2.41 -14.24 7.29
N GLN A 97 -1.71 -15.37 7.14
CA GLN A 97 -2.13 -16.70 7.61
C GLN A 97 -0.90 -17.56 7.98
N PRO A 98 -1.03 -18.61 8.82
CA PRO A 98 -2.26 -19.15 9.41
C PRO A 98 -2.36 -18.97 10.94
N LEU A 99 -1.69 -17.98 11.53
CA LEU A 99 -1.40 -17.97 12.97
C LEU A 99 -2.62 -17.68 13.86
N HIS A 100 -3.77 -17.35 13.29
CA HIS A 100 -5.05 -17.16 14.00
C HIS A 100 -4.99 -16.20 15.19
N GLY A 101 -4.88 -14.90 14.90
CA GLY A 101 -4.88 -13.86 15.92
C GLY A 101 -4.68 -12.45 15.37
N VAL A 102 -4.80 -11.45 16.22
CA VAL A 102 -4.46 -10.06 15.93
C VAL A 102 -3.27 -9.68 16.79
N ASP A 103 -2.27 -9.09 16.16
CA ASP A 103 -1.11 -8.59 16.88
C ASP A 103 -1.47 -7.37 17.73
N THR A 104 -1.33 -7.51 19.05
CA THR A 104 -1.61 -6.45 20.02
C THR A 104 -0.34 -5.79 20.55
N ASP A 105 0.83 -6.29 20.20
CA ASP A 105 2.11 -5.62 20.46
C ASP A 105 2.46 -4.69 19.28
N THR A 106 1.69 -3.62 19.15
CA THR A 106 1.79 -2.67 18.04
C THR A 106 1.63 -1.23 18.53
N LYS A 107 1.92 -0.28 17.64
CA LYS A 107 1.89 1.17 17.91
C LYS A 107 0.57 1.67 18.50
N ASP A 108 -0.54 1.07 18.10
CA ASP A 108 -1.89 1.41 18.58
C ASP A 108 -2.58 0.16 19.13
N ARG A 109 -2.22 -0.20 20.37
CA ARG A 109 -2.74 -1.37 21.06
C ARG A 109 -4.26 -1.30 21.26
N ALA A 110 -4.81 -0.14 21.60
CA ALA A 110 -6.25 0.02 21.81
C ALA A 110 -7.04 -0.27 20.52
N TYR A 111 -6.55 0.20 19.37
CA TYR A 111 -7.15 -0.12 18.08
C TYR A 111 -6.99 -1.61 17.74
N ALA A 112 -5.82 -2.21 17.97
CA ALA A 112 -5.60 -3.64 17.76
C ALA A 112 -6.55 -4.52 18.59
N GLU A 113 -6.78 -4.17 19.87
CA GLU A 113 -7.75 -4.87 20.72
C GLU A 113 -9.20 -4.70 20.23
N ARG A 114 -9.56 -3.52 19.71
CA ARG A 114 -10.85 -3.29 19.03
C ARG A 114 -10.98 -4.16 17.78
N VAL A 115 -9.92 -4.29 16.98
CA VAL A 115 -9.88 -5.16 15.80
C VAL A 115 -10.09 -6.62 16.20
N ALA A 116 -9.33 -7.13 17.17
CA ALA A 116 -9.45 -8.49 17.69
C ALA A 116 -10.90 -8.82 18.10
N ARG A 117 -11.52 -7.92 18.88
CA ARG A 117 -12.91 -8.06 19.34
C ARG A 117 -13.92 -8.07 18.19
N ILE A 118 -13.83 -7.14 17.23
CA ILE A 118 -14.80 -7.04 16.13
C ILE A 118 -14.63 -8.20 15.15
N LEU A 119 -13.39 -8.57 14.82
CA LEU A 119 -13.10 -9.69 13.92
C LEU A 119 -13.37 -11.06 14.57
N ARG A 120 -13.45 -11.11 15.91
CA ARG A 120 -13.52 -12.32 16.74
C ARG A 120 -12.30 -13.21 16.55
N LEU A 121 -11.12 -12.62 16.68
CA LEU A 121 -9.84 -13.31 16.65
C LEU A 121 -9.14 -13.14 18.02
N PRO A 122 -8.35 -14.13 18.46
CA PRO A 122 -7.56 -14.00 19.67
C PRO A 122 -6.59 -12.82 19.60
N ARG A 123 -6.33 -12.18 20.74
CA ARG A 123 -5.20 -11.26 20.89
C ARG A 123 -3.91 -12.06 21.00
N LYS A 124 -2.89 -11.68 20.24
CA LYS A 124 -1.58 -12.34 20.26
C LYS A 124 -0.47 -11.30 20.23
N THR A 125 0.72 -11.75 20.57
CA THR A 125 1.97 -11.13 20.18
C THR A 125 2.63 -12.11 19.22
N PHE A 126 2.93 -11.66 18.00
CA PHE A 126 3.68 -12.48 17.05
C PHE A 126 5.16 -12.15 17.21
N ASP A 127 5.83 -12.88 18.09
CA ASP A 127 7.27 -12.75 18.24
C ASP A 127 8.01 -13.41 17.05
N CYS A 128 9.19 -12.87 16.74
CA CYS A 128 10.12 -13.46 15.78
C CYS A 128 11.40 -13.92 16.50
N GLY A 129 11.31 -14.37 17.76
CA GLY A 129 12.48 -14.57 18.63
C GLY A 129 13.21 -13.27 18.98
N GLY A 130 12.50 -12.13 18.95
CA GLY A 130 13.05 -10.80 19.11
C GLY A 130 12.41 -9.81 18.13
N VAL A 131 13.23 -8.98 17.48
CA VAL A 131 12.75 -7.99 16.51
C VAL A 131 12.41 -8.66 15.19
N CYS A 132 11.18 -8.48 14.71
CA CYS A 132 10.82 -8.84 13.34
C CYS A 132 11.44 -7.82 12.35
N HIS A 133 12.56 -8.21 11.73
CA HIS A 133 13.32 -7.39 10.80
C HIS A 133 12.58 -7.15 9.47
N GLY A 134 12.63 -5.92 8.96
CA GLY A 134 12.19 -5.57 7.61
C GLY A 134 10.70 -5.81 7.30
N THR A 135 9.82 -5.79 8.30
CA THR A 135 8.37 -5.95 8.11
C THR A 135 7.71 -4.67 7.60
N MET A 136 6.61 -4.82 6.84
CA MET A 136 5.84 -3.66 6.35
C MET A 136 5.20 -2.85 7.48
N THR A 137 4.57 -3.55 8.43
CA THR A 137 3.90 -2.93 9.57
C THR A 137 4.90 -2.24 10.49
N GLY A 138 6.06 -2.86 10.75
CA GLY A 138 7.16 -2.25 11.49
C GLY A 138 7.68 -0.97 10.83
N TRP A 139 7.94 -1.02 9.52
CA TRP A 139 8.35 0.18 8.77
C TRP A 139 7.30 1.29 8.80
N PHE A 140 6.02 0.96 8.58
CA PHE A 140 4.96 1.96 8.60
C PHE A 140 4.82 2.62 9.98
N ASN A 141 4.76 1.81 11.04
CA ASN A 141 4.62 2.29 12.42
C ASN A 141 5.77 3.20 12.85
N HIS A 142 7.00 2.91 12.39
CA HIS A 142 8.14 3.75 12.64
C HIS A 142 8.10 5.08 11.86
N ARG A 143 7.63 5.06 10.61
CA ARG A 143 7.82 6.18 9.67
C ARG A 143 6.66 7.18 9.61
N PHE A 144 5.44 6.76 9.90
CA PHE A 144 4.22 7.57 9.70
C PHE A 144 3.44 7.78 10.99
N ALA A 145 2.61 8.82 11.06
CA ALA A 145 1.77 9.09 12.23
C ALA A 145 0.72 7.99 12.47
N GLY A 146 0.12 7.48 11.40
CA GLY A 146 -0.84 6.37 11.45
C GLY A 146 -0.28 5.07 12.05
N SER A 147 -1.14 4.08 12.19
CA SER A 147 -0.78 2.77 12.73
C SER A 147 -1.14 1.61 11.80
N ALA A 148 -0.25 0.62 11.75
CA ALA A 148 -0.41 -0.62 11.00
C ALA A 148 -0.34 -1.80 11.96
N LEU A 149 -1.18 -2.81 11.74
CA LEU A 149 -1.17 -4.04 12.54
C LEU A 149 -1.37 -5.28 11.66
N THR A 150 -0.86 -6.39 12.17
CA THR A 150 -0.96 -7.71 11.53
C THR A 150 -2.20 -8.44 12.02
N VAL A 151 -2.99 -8.96 11.07
CA VAL A 151 -4.14 -9.82 11.33
C VAL A 151 -3.91 -11.17 10.67
N GLU A 152 -3.81 -12.22 11.48
CA GLU A 152 -3.57 -13.59 11.05
C GLU A 152 -4.88 -14.37 11.05
N LEU A 153 -5.34 -14.82 9.88
CA LEU A 153 -6.49 -15.73 9.82
C LEU A 153 -6.06 -17.14 10.20
N GLY A 154 -7.04 -18.00 10.51
CA GLY A 154 -6.79 -19.44 10.59
C GLY A 154 -6.41 -20.04 9.22
N PRO A 155 -6.02 -21.32 9.17
CA PRO A 155 -5.55 -21.96 7.94
C PRO A 155 -6.66 -22.13 6.87
N ARG A 156 -7.91 -22.36 7.29
CA ARG A 156 -9.01 -22.71 6.37
C ARG A 156 -10.32 -21.96 6.68
N PRO A 157 -10.35 -20.62 6.66
CA PRO A 157 -11.59 -19.86 6.81
C PRO A 157 -12.55 -20.16 5.65
N GLY A 158 -13.84 -20.33 5.96
CA GLY A 158 -14.86 -20.62 4.95
C GLY A 158 -15.03 -19.46 3.95
N ARG A 159 -15.10 -19.76 2.65
CA ARG A 159 -15.21 -18.75 1.58
C ARG A 159 -16.46 -17.87 1.71
N ARG A 160 -17.60 -18.46 2.10
CA ARG A 160 -18.85 -17.71 2.36
C ARG A 160 -18.67 -16.76 3.54
N TYR A 161 -18.11 -17.24 4.65
CA TYR A 161 -17.81 -16.41 5.83
C TYR A 161 -16.93 -15.21 5.48
N LEU A 162 -15.89 -15.42 4.67
CA LEU A 162 -14.99 -14.35 4.23
C LEU A 162 -15.72 -13.28 3.42
N ARG A 163 -16.53 -13.69 2.44
CA ARG A 163 -17.29 -12.77 1.57
C ARG A 163 -18.40 -12.02 2.30
N THR A 164 -18.98 -12.59 3.36
CA THR A 164 -20.13 -11.98 4.05
C THR A 164 -19.72 -11.39 5.39
N THR A 165 -19.67 -12.23 6.42
CA THR A 165 -19.51 -11.82 7.81
C THR A 165 -18.17 -11.14 8.05
N PHE A 166 -17.08 -11.69 7.50
CA PHE A 166 -15.75 -11.14 7.71
C PHE A 166 -15.58 -9.79 7.01
N ALA A 167 -15.99 -9.67 5.74
CA ALA A 167 -15.98 -8.40 5.01
C ALA A 167 -16.75 -7.29 5.75
N ARG A 168 -17.97 -7.58 6.25
CA ARG A 168 -18.75 -6.62 7.06
C ARG A 168 -18.05 -6.22 8.35
N ARG A 169 -17.35 -7.16 9.00
CA ARG A 169 -16.57 -6.86 10.21
C ARG A 169 -15.36 -5.98 9.91
N ILE A 170 -14.68 -6.17 8.76
CA ILE A 170 -13.60 -5.29 8.33
C ILE A 170 -14.12 -3.86 8.14
N VAL A 171 -15.25 -3.68 7.42
CA VAL A 171 -15.91 -2.38 7.23
C VAL A 171 -16.22 -1.70 8.57
N LYS A 172 -16.74 -2.45 9.54
CA LYS A 172 -16.97 -1.94 10.91
C LYS A 172 -15.67 -1.56 11.65
N VAL A 173 -14.58 -2.30 11.44
CA VAL A 173 -13.27 -2.01 12.05
C VAL A 173 -12.74 -0.67 11.53
N ILE A 174 -12.79 -0.44 10.22
CA ILE A 174 -12.29 0.79 9.58
C ILE A 174 -13.20 2.00 9.79
N GLY A 175 -14.33 1.84 10.49
CA GLY A 175 -15.25 2.94 10.80
C GLY A 175 -16.09 3.39 9.61
N ALA A 176 -16.18 2.57 8.57
CA ALA A 176 -17.03 2.82 7.42
C ALA A 176 -18.40 2.14 7.59
N GLU A 177 -19.39 2.66 6.85
CA GLU A 177 -20.72 2.08 6.73
C GLU A 177 -21.08 1.94 5.26
N ARG A 178 -21.95 0.99 4.93
CA ARG A 178 -22.51 0.89 3.58
C ARG A 178 -23.60 1.93 3.44
N GLY A 179 -23.51 2.75 2.40
CA GLY A 179 -24.51 3.79 2.15
C GLY A 179 -24.22 4.50 0.85
N ASP A 180 -25.25 5.14 0.30
CA ASP A 180 -25.10 5.93 -0.91
C ASP A 180 -24.40 7.25 -0.57
N TYR A 181 -23.54 7.71 -1.47
CA TYR A 181 -23.11 9.11 -1.49
C TYR A 181 -24.36 9.94 -1.82
N ALA A 182 -25.14 10.33 -0.82
CA ALA A 182 -26.08 11.44 -1.00
C ALA A 182 -25.22 12.68 -1.26
N TRP A 183 -24.90 12.93 -2.52
CA TRP A 183 -24.09 14.06 -2.95
C TRP A 183 -24.82 15.35 -2.56
N GLY A 184 -24.37 15.98 -1.47
CA GLY A 184 -24.22 17.44 -1.49
C GLY A 184 -23.28 17.83 -2.63
N PRO A 185 -23.31 19.09 -3.10
CA PRO A 185 -22.62 19.50 -4.33
C PRO A 185 -21.16 19.02 -4.32
N MET A 186 -20.77 18.36 -5.42
CA MET A 186 -19.40 17.92 -5.67
C MET A 186 -18.43 19.06 -5.31
N PRO A 187 -17.41 18.84 -4.46
CA PRO A 187 -16.36 19.85 -4.29
C PRO A 187 -15.75 20.12 -5.66
N THR A 188 -15.72 21.40 -6.04
CA THR A 188 -15.10 21.84 -7.30
C THR A 188 -13.65 21.33 -7.30
N PRO A 189 -13.21 20.63 -8.37
CA PRO A 189 -11.82 20.20 -8.45
C PRO A 189 -10.91 21.42 -8.27
N THR A 190 -9.95 21.32 -7.35
CA THR A 190 -8.90 22.33 -7.21
C THR A 190 -8.27 22.53 -8.58
N PRO A 191 -8.20 23.77 -9.10
CA PRO A 191 -7.59 23.99 -10.40
C PRO A 191 -6.16 23.47 -10.38
N GLU A 192 -5.83 22.69 -11.42
CA GLU A 192 -4.46 22.22 -11.66
C GLU A 192 -3.54 23.46 -11.71
N PRO A 193 -2.38 23.45 -11.03
CA PRO A 193 -1.48 24.60 -11.05
C PRO A 193 -1.13 24.91 -12.51
N THR A 194 -1.39 26.14 -12.93
CA THR A 194 -1.01 26.62 -14.26
C THR A 194 0.48 26.40 -14.45
N PRO A 195 0.92 25.70 -15.51
CA PRO A 195 2.34 25.54 -15.78
C PRO A 195 2.96 26.93 -15.92
N THR A 196 3.99 27.21 -15.12
CA THR A 196 4.79 28.43 -15.27
C THR A 196 5.29 28.50 -16.72
N PRO A 197 5.03 29.59 -17.46
CA PRO A 197 5.54 29.73 -18.81
C PRO A 197 7.06 29.68 -18.77
N THR A 198 7.65 28.76 -19.55
CA THR A 198 9.09 28.74 -19.82
C THR A 198 9.47 30.10 -20.43
N PRO A 199 10.50 30.79 -19.93
CA PRO A 199 10.96 32.04 -20.55
C PRO A 199 11.35 31.77 -22.00
N SER A 200 10.74 32.49 -22.93
CA SER A 200 11.07 32.45 -24.35
C SER A 200 12.50 32.96 -24.54
N GLU A 201 13.34 32.19 -25.23
CA GLU A 201 14.67 32.63 -25.63
C GLU A 201 14.54 33.94 -26.45
N SER A 202 15.34 34.94 -26.08
CA SER A 202 15.42 36.22 -26.81
C SER A 202 15.99 35.98 -28.21
N PRO A 203 15.44 36.60 -29.26
CA PRO A 203 15.96 36.41 -30.61
C PRO A 203 17.34 37.06 -30.75
N THR A 204 18.28 36.28 -31.27
CA THR A 204 19.60 36.73 -31.74
C THR A 204 19.44 37.85 -32.79
N PRO A 205 20.18 38.97 -32.69
CA PRO A 205 20.12 40.01 -33.71
C PRO A 205 20.68 39.51 -35.05
N SER A 206 19.88 39.71 -36.11
CA SER A 206 20.21 39.38 -37.50
C SER A 206 21.23 40.40 -38.04
N GLU A 207 22.38 39.93 -38.51
CA GLU A 207 23.31 40.77 -39.28
C GLU A 207 22.64 41.25 -40.57
N SER A 208 22.75 42.55 -40.86
CA SER A 208 22.30 43.17 -42.11
C SER A 208 23.35 43.00 -43.21
N PRO A 209 22.97 42.77 -44.48
CA PRO A 209 23.91 42.54 -45.56
C PRO A 209 24.52 43.86 -46.06
N SER A 210 25.85 43.95 -46.05
CA SER A 210 26.60 45.04 -46.67
C SER A 210 26.70 44.84 -48.19
N GLY A 211 25.99 45.68 -48.94
CA GLY A 211 26.43 46.36 -50.17
C GLY A 211 27.05 45.56 -51.32
N SER A 212 26.31 45.43 -52.41
CA SER A 212 26.85 45.15 -53.76
C SER A 212 27.59 46.36 -54.32
N PRO A 213 28.73 46.20 -55.03
CA PRO A 213 29.32 47.29 -55.79
C PRO A 213 28.71 47.40 -57.19
N THR A 214 28.56 48.65 -57.60
CA THR A 214 27.98 49.17 -58.83
C THR A 214 28.82 48.84 -60.07
N LEU A 215 28.14 48.46 -61.16
CA LEU A 215 28.70 48.45 -62.52
C LEU A 215 28.75 49.88 -63.11
N SER A 216 29.88 50.23 -63.71
CA SER A 216 30.07 51.23 -64.77
C SER A 216 31.38 50.84 -65.47
N GLY A 217 31.56 50.71 -66.78
CA GLY A 217 30.81 51.19 -67.93
C GLY A 217 31.78 51.90 -68.88
N ARG A 218 32.51 51.14 -69.72
CA ARG A 218 33.02 51.43 -71.09
C ARG A 218 34.22 50.56 -71.44
#